data_AF-A0A8X6U0J2-F1
#
_entry.id   AF-A0A8X6U0J2-F1
#
_cell.length_a   1.000
_cell.length_b   1.000
_cell.length_c   1.000
_cell.angle_alpha   90.00
_cell.angle_beta   90.00
_cell.angle_gamma   90.00
#
_symmetry.space_group_name_H-M   'P 1'
#
loop_
_entity.id
_entity.type
_entity.pdbx_description
1 polymer ?
#
loop_
_entity_poly.entity_id
_entity_poly.type
_entity_poly.pdbx_seq_one_letter_code
_entity_poly.pdbx_strand_id
1 'polypeptide(L)'
;EDAILAVEAGASAIFVSNHGGRELDGCLPTIEALPEIVAALNTYPSIEVYVDGGIRSGFDVFKAIALGARAVFIGRPALWGLGEDGVKKVLSILKQEFTEAMIHAGFSSPSQITESSLVKRHYYSPYSLTFI
;
A
#
# COMPACT_ATOMS: atom_id res chain seq x y z
N GLU A 1 10.07 2.30 -14.00
CA GLU A 1 10.12 2.01 -15.45
C GLU A 1 8.97 1.10 -15.87
N ASP A 2 8.89 -0.13 -15.35
CA ASP A 2 7.87 -1.14 -15.71
C ASP A 2 6.42 -0.63 -15.66
N ALA A 3 6.07 0.21 -14.69
CA ALA A 3 4.73 0.78 -14.60
C ALA A 3 4.35 1.62 -15.83
N ILE A 4 5.29 2.40 -16.38
CA ILE A 4 5.07 3.19 -17.59
C ILE A 4 4.91 2.26 -18.80
N LEU A 5 5.83 1.31 -18.96
CA LEU A 5 5.77 0.33 -20.05
C LEU A 5 4.47 -0.47 -20.05
N ALA A 6 3.99 -0.87 -18.87
CA ALA A 6 2.71 -1.57 -18.73
C ALA A 6 1.53 -0.70 -19.20
N VAL A 7 1.50 0.58 -18.83
CA VAL A 7 0.46 1.52 -19.30
C VAL A 7 0.54 1.75 -20.81
N GLU A 8 1.74 1.94 -21.36
CA GLU A 8 1.96 2.08 -22.81
C GLU A 8 1.56 0.82 -23.58
N ALA A 9 1.69 -0.36 -22.96
CA ALA A 9 1.20 -1.63 -23.48
C ALA A 9 -0.32 -1.84 -23.30
N GLY A 10 -1.04 -0.87 -22.73
CA GLY A 10 -2.50 -0.89 -22.61
C GLY A 10 -3.06 -1.35 -21.26
N ALA A 11 -2.24 -1.44 -20.21
CA ALA A 11 -2.73 -1.71 -18.87
C ALA A 11 -3.68 -0.60 -18.39
N SER A 12 -4.83 -0.99 -17.84
CA SER A 12 -5.83 -0.03 -17.32
C SER A 12 -5.56 0.44 -15.89
N ALA A 13 -4.67 -0.25 -15.18
CA ALA A 13 -4.28 0.04 -13.81
C ALA A 13 -2.92 -0.61 -13.53
N ILE A 14 -2.25 -0.15 -12.47
CA ILE A 14 -0.99 -0.72 -12.00
C ILE A 14 -1.20 -1.34 -10.63
N PHE A 15 -0.68 -2.56 -10.44
CA PHE A 15 -0.73 -3.28 -9.17
C PHE A 15 0.70 -3.45 -8.65
N VAL A 16 1.04 -2.72 -7.59
CA VAL A 16 2.35 -2.81 -6.93
C VAL A 16 2.34 -3.99 -5.97
N SER A 17 3.13 -5.02 -6.27
CA SER A 17 3.20 -6.25 -5.48
C SER A 17 4.60 -6.87 -5.53
N ASN A 18 5.00 -7.49 -4.43
CA ASN A 18 6.12 -8.45 -4.38
C ASN A 18 5.63 -9.86 -4.00
N HIS A 19 4.35 -10.15 -4.27
CA HIS A 19 3.66 -11.40 -3.93
C HIS A 19 3.74 -11.76 -2.44
N GLY A 20 3.76 -10.74 -1.57
CA GLY A 20 3.86 -10.92 -0.13
C GLY A 20 5.23 -11.42 0.34
N GLY A 21 6.29 -11.11 -0.42
CA GLY A 21 7.69 -11.43 -0.14
C GLY A 21 8.04 -12.89 -0.44
N ARG A 22 7.42 -13.48 -1.46
CA ARG A 22 7.54 -14.93 -1.75
C ARG A 22 8.37 -15.27 -2.99
N GLU A 23 8.57 -14.29 -3.87
CA GLU A 23 9.23 -14.53 -5.16
C GLU A 23 10.72 -14.18 -5.10
N LEU A 24 11.04 -12.91 -4.82
CA LEU A 24 12.42 -12.44 -4.78
C LEU A 24 12.77 -11.97 -3.36
N ASP A 25 13.63 -12.72 -2.68
CA ASP A 25 14.15 -12.30 -1.37
C ASP A 25 15.10 -11.10 -1.53
N GLY A 26 15.12 -10.22 -0.53
CA GLY A 26 15.87 -8.97 -0.57
C GLY A 26 15.32 -7.89 -1.51
N CYS A 27 14.16 -8.11 -2.16
CA CYS A 27 13.49 -7.05 -2.92
C CYS A 27 12.94 -5.94 -2.02
N LEU A 28 12.73 -4.75 -2.61
CA LEU A 28 12.16 -3.63 -1.89
C LEU A 28 10.78 -3.97 -1.29
N PRO A 29 10.48 -3.51 -0.06
CA PRO A 29 9.12 -3.51 0.45
C PRO A 29 8.19 -2.74 -0.51
N THR A 30 7.02 -3.28 -0.79
CA THR A 30 6.06 -2.67 -1.75
C THR A 30 5.66 -1.25 -1.36
N ILE A 31 5.55 -0.98 -0.05
CA ILE A 31 5.24 0.36 0.47
C ILE A 31 6.36 1.39 0.20
N GLU A 32 7.61 0.94 0.07
CA GLU A 32 8.74 1.82 -0.26
C GLU A 32 8.84 2.08 -1.76
N ALA A 33 8.47 1.10 -2.60
CA ALA A 33 8.42 1.26 -4.06
C ALA A 33 7.22 2.12 -4.52
N LEU A 34 6.11 2.08 -3.79
CA LEU A 34 4.85 2.71 -4.15
C LEU A 34 4.96 4.20 -4.55
N PRO A 35 5.64 5.09 -3.79
CA PRO A 35 5.64 6.52 -4.09
C PRO A 35 6.33 6.86 -5.41
N GLU A 36 7.42 6.16 -5.74
CA GLU A 36 8.15 6.34 -7.00
C GLU A 36 7.29 5.89 -8.19
N ILE A 37 6.58 4.78 -8.04
CA ILE A 37 5.66 4.26 -9.07
C ILE A 37 4.50 5.23 -9.30
N VAL A 38 3.87 5.73 -8.23
CA VAL A 38 2.80 6.74 -8.33
C VAL A 38 3.32 8.00 -9.02
N ALA A 39 4.50 8.49 -8.63
CA ALA A 39 5.10 9.68 -9.24
C ALA A 39 5.38 9.50 -10.74
N ALA A 40 5.86 8.33 -11.15
CA ALA A 40 6.09 7.99 -12.55
C ALA A 40 4.81 7.98 -13.39
N LEU A 41 3.65 7.75 -12.76
CA LEU A 41 2.35 7.67 -13.42
C LEU A 41 1.57 9.00 -13.40
N ASN A 42 2.13 10.08 -12.85
CA ASN A 42 1.46 11.39 -12.79
C ASN A 42 1.05 11.95 -14.17
N THR A 43 1.72 11.54 -15.25
CA THR A 43 1.36 11.92 -16.63
C THR A 43 0.23 11.06 -17.21
N TYR A 44 -0.25 10.06 -16.47
CA TYR A 44 -1.30 9.11 -16.86
C TYR A 44 -2.49 9.19 -15.88
N PRO A 45 -3.27 10.30 -15.89
CA PRO A 45 -4.23 10.63 -14.83
C PRO A 45 -5.41 9.65 -14.68
N SER A 46 -5.66 8.79 -15.67
CA SER A 46 -6.70 7.76 -15.61
C SER A 46 -6.22 6.44 -15.01
N ILE A 47 -4.92 6.28 -14.77
CA ILE A 47 -4.34 5.04 -14.27
C ILE A 47 -4.40 5.02 -12.75
N GLU A 48 -5.22 4.12 -12.22
CA GLU A 48 -5.25 3.86 -10.78
C GLU A 48 -4.08 2.94 -10.38
N VAL A 49 -3.55 3.19 -9.17
CA VAL A 49 -2.49 2.36 -8.58
C VAL A 49 -3.05 1.61 -7.39
N TYR A 50 -2.91 0.29 -7.39
CA TYR A 50 -3.28 -0.61 -6.30
C TYR A 50 -2.02 -1.19 -5.66
N VAL A 51 -2.10 -1.61 -4.41
CA VAL A 51 -0.95 -2.19 -3.70
C VAL A 51 -1.32 -3.33 -2.77
N ASP A 52 -0.44 -4.32 -2.65
CA ASP A 52 -0.46 -5.32 -1.59
C ASP A 52 0.92 -5.49 -0.96
N GLY A 53 1.12 -6.55 -0.16
CA GLY A 53 2.41 -6.83 0.46
C GLY A 53 2.49 -6.25 1.86
N GLY A 54 2.15 -7.08 2.86
CA GLY A 54 2.39 -6.73 4.26
C GLY A 54 1.31 -5.90 4.96
N ILE A 55 0.18 -5.57 4.33
CA ILE A 55 -0.94 -4.88 5.00
C ILE A 55 -1.50 -5.72 6.16
N ARG A 56 -1.43 -5.23 7.40
CA ARG A 56 -1.90 -5.95 8.59
C ARG A 56 -2.84 -5.15 9.48
N SER A 57 -2.86 -3.83 9.34
CA SER A 57 -3.71 -2.94 10.10
C SER A 57 -4.37 -1.87 9.23
N GLY A 58 -5.43 -1.25 9.73
CA GLY A 58 -6.03 -0.07 9.11
C GLY A 58 -5.08 1.13 9.00
N PHE A 59 -4.05 1.20 9.84
CA PHE A 59 -2.99 2.21 9.73
C PHE A 59 -2.07 1.97 8.54
N ASP A 60 -1.85 0.71 8.14
CA ASP A 60 -1.11 0.39 6.92
C ASP A 60 -1.92 0.79 5.69
N VAL A 61 -3.24 0.56 5.73
CA VAL A 61 -4.17 1.06 4.70
C VAL A 61 -4.04 2.58 4.57
N PHE A 62 -4.09 3.30 5.70
CA PHE A 62 -3.96 4.76 5.73
C PHE A 62 -2.66 5.24 5.07
N LYS A 63 -1.52 4.63 5.42
CA LYS A 63 -0.21 4.97 4.82
C LYS A 63 -0.19 4.70 3.33
N ALA A 64 -0.69 3.56 2.88
CA ALA A 64 -0.73 3.23 1.45
C ALA A 64 -1.58 4.22 0.65
N ILE A 65 -2.76 4.58 1.15
CA ILE A 65 -3.61 5.61 0.52
C ILE A 65 -2.90 6.96 0.51
N ALA A 66 -2.28 7.37 1.62
CA ALA A 66 -1.51 8.60 1.70
C ALA A 66 -0.34 8.66 0.69
N LEU A 67 0.26 7.51 0.38
CA LEU A 67 1.33 7.37 -0.60
C LEU A 67 0.82 7.20 -2.04
N GLY A 68 -0.49 7.38 -2.27
CA GLY A 68 -1.08 7.45 -3.62
C GLY A 68 -1.73 6.16 -4.12
N ALA A 69 -1.87 5.13 -3.29
CA ALA A 69 -2.69 3.98 -3.65
C ALA A 69 -4.18 4.35 -3.69
N ARG A 70 -4.90 3.81 -4.67
CA ARG A 70 -6.36 3.87 -4.77
C ARG A 70 -7.05 2.96 -3.77
N ALA A 71 -6.52 1.75 -3.63
CA ALA A 71 -6.98 0.74 -2.68
C ALA A 71 -5.84 -0.23 -2.37
N VAL A 72 -5.99 -0.97 -1.28
CA VAL A 72 -5.06 -2.03 -0.89
C VAL A 72 -5.71 -3.40 -0.95
N PHE A 73 -4.89 -4.43 -1.16
CA PHE A 73 -5.32 -5.82 -1.16
C PHE A 73 -4.71 -6.57 0.03
N ILE A 74 -5.47 -7.53 0.55
CA ILE A 74 -5.04 -8.40 1.65
C ILE A 74 -5.03 -9.85 1.21
N GLY A 75 -3.91 -10.54 1.46
CA GLY A 75 -3.77 -11.98 1.23
C GLY A 75 -3.88 -12.76 2.54
N ARG A 76 -2.74 -12.91 3.22
CA ARG A 76 -2.62 -13.70 4.47
C ARG A 76 -3.68 -13.40 5.54
N PRO A 77 -4.02 -12.14 5.88
CA PRO A 77 -5.06 -11.87 6.87
C PRO A 77 -6.42 -12.47 6.51
N ALA A 78 -6.84 -12.36 5.25
CA ALA A 78 -8.09 -12.97 4.79
C ALA A 78 -8.02 -14.50 4.84
N LEU A 79 -6.89 -15.09 4.42
CA LEU A 79 -6.66 -16.53 4.50
C LEU A 79 -6.73 -17.06 5.94
N TRP A 80 -6.15 -16.34 6.91
CA TRP A 80 -6.16 -16.73 8.33
C TRP A 80 -7.53 -16.59 8.98
N GLY A 81 -8.37 -15.67 8.48
CA GLY A 81 -9.75 -15.56 8.92
C GLY A 81 -10.54 -16.86 8.72
N LEU A 82 -10.26 -17.59 7.63
CA LEU A 82 -10.89 -18.83 7.18
C LEU A 82 -12.43 -18.75 7.04
N GLY A 83 -12.94 -19.12 5.86
CA GLY A 83 -14.37 -19.10 5.58
C GLY A 83 -14.96 -17.67 5.47
N GLU A 84 -16.23 -17.59 5.08
CA GLU A 84 -16.89 -16.32 4.77
C GLU A 84 -16.93 -15.38 5.98
N ASP A 85 -17.39 -15.86 7.14
CA ASP A 85 -17.53 -15.05 8.35
C ASP A 85 -16.18 -14.59 8.90
N GLY A 86 -15.16 -15.44 8.80
CA GLY A 86 -13.79 -15.10 9.18
C GLY A 86 -13.23 -13.98 8.32
N VAL A 87 -13.38 -14.07 7.00
CA VAL A 87 -12.97 -13.00 6.06
C VAL A 87 -13.75 -11.72 6.33
N LYS A 88 -15.08 -11.79 6.55
CA LYS A 88 -15.89 -10.62 6.93
C LYS A 88 -15.39 -9.98 8.22
N LYS A 89 -15.02 -10.78 9.22
CA LYS A 89 -14.50 -10.27 10.49
C LYS A 89 -13.15 -9.55 10.30
N VAL A 90 -12.24 -10.12 9.50
CA VAL A 90 -10.95 -9.49 9.17
C VAL A 90 -11.16 -8.15 8.45
N LEU A 91 -12.03 -8.11 7.44
CA LEU A 91 -12.36 -6.88 6.72
C LEU A 91 -13.00 -5.84 7.63
N SER A 92 -13.88 -6.25 8.55
CA SER A 92 -14.49 -5.37 9.53
C SER A 92 -13.46 -4.75 10.48
N ILE A 93 -12.47 -5.52 10.94
CA ILE A 93 -11.41 -5.02 11.82
C ILE A 93 -10.58 -3.98 11.08
N LEU A 94 -10.09 -4.30 9.87
CA LEU A 94 -9.28 -3.38 9.08
C LEU A 94 -10.04 -2.08 8.75
N LYS A 95 -11.34 -2.19 8.43
CA LYS A 95 -12.20 -1.03 8.18
C LYS A 95 -12.35 -0.15 9.42
N GLN A 96 -12.55 -0.77 10.59
CA GLN A 96 -12.65 -0.04 11.86
C GLN A 96 -11.35 0.70 12.15
N GLU A 97 -10.20 0.01 12.12
CA GLU A 97 -8.89 0.62 12.37
C GLU A 97 -8.57 1.75 11.37
N PHE A 98 -8.94 1.59 10.09
CA PHE A 98 -8.74 2.63 9.09
C PHE A 98 -9.61 3.86 9.38
N THR A 99 -10.85 3.65 9.84
CA THR A 99 -11.74 4.72 10.28
C THR A 99 -11.17 5.45 11.49
N GLU A 100 -10.64 4.72 12.47
CA GLU A 100 -9.97 5.29 13.65
C GLU A 100 -8.73 6.10 13.26
N ALA A 101 -7.91 5.60 12.33
CA ALA A 101 -6.76 6.33 11.80
C ALA A 101 -7.16 7.67 11.15
N MET A 102 -8.22 7.67 10.33
CA MET A 102 -8.75 8.90 9.73
C MET A 102 -9.27 9.88 10.79
N ILE A 103 -10.04 9.41 11.77
CA ILE A 103 -10.57 10.24 12.86
C ILE A 103 -9.43 10.89 13.64
N HIS A 104 -8.41 10.11 14.03
CA HIS A 104 -7.26 10.63 14.77
C HIS A 104 -6.42 11.61 13.96
N ALA A 105 -6.36 11.44 12.64
CA ALA A 105 -5.65 12.34 11.74
C ALA A 105 -6.50 13.53 11.24
N GLY A 106 -7.78 13.62 11.64
CA GLY A 106 -8.66 14.75 11.30
C GLY A 106 -9.28 14.68 9.90
N PHE A 107 -9.38 13.50 9.29
CA PHE A 107 -9.97 13.30 7.96
C PHE A 107 -11.36 12.66 8.05
N SER A 108 -12.31 13.18 7.26
CA SER A 108 -13.67 12.65 7.16
C SER A 108 -13.89 11.82 5.89
N SER A 109 -12.93 11.83 4.97
CA SER A 109 -12.96 11.05 3.72
C SER A 109 -11.55 10.59 3.33
N PRO A 110 -11.40 9.36 2.77
CA PRO A 110 -10.13 8.90 2.22
C PRO A 110 -9.53 9.83 1.16
N SER A 111 -10.37 10.55 0.42
CA SER A 111 -9.93 11.49 -0.63
C SER A 111 -9.18 12.73 -0.09
N GLN A 112 -9.22 12.97 1.22
CA GLN A 112 -8.48 14.06 1.86
C GLN A 112 -7.08 13.66 2.29
N ILE A 113 -6.81 12.35 2.32
CA ILE A 113 -5.51 11.80 2.73
C ILE A 113 -4.53 12.04 1.58
N THR A 114 -3.38 12.63 1.89
CA THR A 114 -2.30 12.88 0.93
C THR A 114 -0.95 12.52 1.56
N GLU A 115 0.14 12.63 0.82
CA GLU A 115 1.48 12.36 1.37
C GLU A 115 1.79 13.27 2.58
N SER A 116 1.24 14.49 2.59
CA SER A 116 1.37 15.43 3.71
C SER A 116 0.72 14.97 5.02
N SER A 117 -0.16 13.96 4.96
CA SER A 117 -0.72 13.30 6.14
C SER A 117 0.30 12.42 6.88
N LEU A 118 1.50 12.20 6.31
CA LEU A 118 2.56 11.37 6.90
C LEU A 118 3.77 12.21 7.29
N VAL A 119 4.42 11.81 8.38
CA VAL A 119 5.75 12.30 8.75
C VAL A 119 6.78 11.23 8.38
N LYS A 120 7.66 11.54 7.43
CA LYS A 120 8.80 10.67 7.11
C LYS A 120 9.78 10.72 8.27
N ARG A 121 9.96 9.57 8.93
CA ARG A 121 10.96 9.43 9.99
C ARG A 121 12.19 8.76 9.39
N HIS A 122 13.28 9.51 9.30
CA HIS A 122 14.56 8.95 8.90
C HIS A 122 15.12 8.09 10.04
N TYR A 123 14.92 6.77 9.93
CA TYR A 123 15.67 5.79 10.72
C TYR A 123 16.62 5.04 9.81
N TYR A 124 17.81 5.59 9.61
CA TYR A 124 18.99 4.82 9.25
C TYR A 124 20.17 5.38 10.04
N SER A 125 20.70 4.54 10.94
CA SER A 125 22.04 4.70 11.47
C SER A 125 23.03 4.54 10.30
N PRO A 126 24.10 5.35 10.20
CA PRO A 126 25.10 5.21 9.13
C PRO A 126 25.92 3.89 9.16
N TYR A 127 25.52 2.89 9.97
CA TYR A 127 26.29 1.68 10.23
C TYR A 127 25.61 0.35 9.88
N SER A 128 24.39 0.30 9.34
CA SER A 128 23.77 -0.99 8.95
C SER A 128 23.99 -1.30 7.47
N LEU A 129 25.23 -1.64 7.13
CA LEU A 129 25.51 -2.47 5.95
C LEU A 129 25.34 -3.93 6.36
N THR A 130 24.11 -4.42 6.36
CA THR A 130 23.86 -5.87 6.35
C THR A 130 23.58 -6.24 4.91
N PHE A 131 24.65 -6.60 4.20
CA PHE A 131 24.53 -7.45 3.02
C PHE A 131 23.98 -8.80 3.49
N ILE A 132 22.86 -9.23 2.91
CA ILE A 132 22.41 -10.61 2.98
C ILE A 132 23.25 -11.44 2.00
#